data_AF-A0A3N1KXP0-F1
#
_entry.id   AF-A0A3N1KXP0-F1
#
_cell.length_a   1.000
_cell.length_b   1.000
_cell.length_c   1.000
_cell.angle_alpha   90.00
_cell.angle_beta   90.00
_cell.angle_gamma   90.00
#
_symmetry.space_group_name_H-M   'P 1'
#
loop_
_entity.id
_entity.type
_entity.pdbx_description
1 polymer ?
#
loop_
_entity_poly.entity_id
_entity_poly.type
_entity_poly.pdbx_seq_one_letter_code
_entity_poly.pdbx_strand_id
1 'polypeptide(L)'
;MTGSKRNIGSDLAKVDAHVITAEEYEEIPELPDQFFAEAVEHRAGKPVKRGRPPSASPKELVHIRLSRQVVDAFRAGGPGWQTRINDTLEAAVRREKEGAGSSSP
;
A
#
# COMPACT_ATOMS: atom_id res chain seq x y z
N MET A 1 16.07 10.96 -37.40
CA MET A 1 15.50 12.06 -36.58
C MET A 1 16.65 12.79 -35.92
N THR A 2 16.95 14.01 -36.34
CA THR A 2 18.13 14.75 -35.87
C THR A 2 17.68 15.74 -34.80
N GLY A 3 17.91 15.42 -33.52
CA GLY A 3 17.52 16.27 -32.40
C GLY A 3 18.50 17.43 -32.20
N SER A 4 18.02 18.67 -32.30
CA SER A 4 18.81 19.88 -32.04
C SER A 4 19.28 19.93 -30.59
N LYS A 5 20.59 19.97 -30.38
CA LYS A 5 21.25 20.01 -29.08
C LYS A 5 21.06 21.43 -28.52
N ARG A 6 20.13 21.62 -27.59
CA ARG A 6 19.97 22.89 -26.88
C ARG A 6 21.27 23.17 -26.12
N ASN A 7 21.93 24.28 -26.43
CA ASN A 7 23.10 24.76 -25.69
C ASN A 7 22.63 25.17 -24.29
N ILE A 8 22.84 24.31 -23.30
CA ILE A 8 22.76 24.68 -21.90
C ILE A 8 23.77 25.82 -21.71
N GLY A 9 23.32 26.99 -21.27
CA GLY A 9 24.17 28.18 -21.08
C GLY A 9 25.17 28.06 -19.90
N SER A 10 25.43 26.84 -19.43
CA SER A 10 26.37 26.55 -18.35
C SER A 10 27.73 26.20 -18.92
N ASP A 11 28.78 26.79 -18.36
CA ASP A 11 30.17 26.50 -18.71
C ASP A 11 30.64 25.20 -18.02
N LEU A 12 30.34 24.07 -18.66
CA LEU A 12 30.71 22.75 -18.15
C LEU A 12 32.23 22.54 -18.12
N ALA A 13 32.98 23.18 -19.01
CA ALA A 13 34.44 23.07 -19.04
C ALA A 13 35.08 23.66 -17.78
N LYS A 14 34.51 24.75 -17.25
CA LYS A 14 34.94 25.34 -15.98
C LYS A 14 34.60 24.45 -14.78
N VAL A 15 33.44 23.78 -14.78
CA VAL A 15 33.05 22.86 -13.70
C VAL A 15 33.95 21.63 -13.68
N ASP A 16 34.25 21.04 -14.84
CA ASP A 16 35.14 19.87 -14.94
C ASP A 16 36.59 20.17 -14.52
N ALA A 17 37.02 21.43 -14.65
CA ALA A 17 38.34 21.88 -14.20
C ALA A 17 38.41 22.19 -12.69
N HIS A 18 37.27 22.20 -11.98
CA HIS A 18 37.22 22.50 -10.54
C HIS A 18 37.85 21.36 -9.73
N VAL A 19 38.80 21.71 -8.87
CA VAL A 19 39.42 20.77 -7.93
C VAL A 19 38.83 21.03 -6.56
N ILE A 20 38.12 20.03 -6.05
CA ILE A 20 37.46 20.08 -4.76
C ILE A 20 38.50 20.31 -3.65
N THR A 21 38.34 21.38 -2.86
CA THR A 21 39.19 21.68 -1.69
C THR A 21 38.51 21.29 -0.38
N ALA A 22 39.28 21.20 0.72
CA ALA A 22 38.76 20.78 2.02
C ALA A 22 37.84 21.85 2.65
N GLU A 23 38.15 23.12 2.39
CA GLU A 23 37.41 24.28 2.89
C GLU A 23 35.97 24.31 2.35
N GLU A 24 35.72 23.76 1.15
CA GLU A 24 34.38 23.62 0.55
C GLU A 24 33.45 22.73 1.36
N TYR A 25 34.00 21.82 2.18
CA TYR A 25 33.21 20.92 3.03
C TYR A 25 32.88 21.51 4.41
N GLU A 26 33.52 22.60 4.82
CA GLU A 26 33.30 23.23 6.14
C GLU A 26 31.88 23.80 6.28
N GLU A 27 31.26 24.16 5.16
CA GLU A 27 29.89 24.69 5.11
C GLU A 27 28.82 23.58 5.10
N ILE A 28 29.21 22.31 4.99
CA ILE A 28 28.25 21.19 4.96
C ILE A 28 27.71 20.95 6.37
N PRO A 29 26.38 20.98 6.56
CA PRO A 29 25.80 20.72 7.86
C PRO A 29 26.06 19.28 8.29
N GLU A 30 26.27 19.07 9.60
CA GLU A 30 26.25 17.73 10.17
C GLU A 30 24.87 17.09 9.99
N LEU A 31 24.83 15.77 9.77
CA LEU A 31 23.60 14.99 9.69
C LEU A 31 23.36 14.28 11.03
N PRO A 32 22.72 14.94 12.01
CA PRO A 32 22.48 14.35 13.32
C PRO A 32 21.47 13.21 13.23
N ASP A 33 21.45 12.32 14.23
CA ASP A 33 20.51 11.20 14.31
C ASP A 33 19.03 11.62 14.19
N GLN A 34 18.69 12.83 14.65
CA GLN A 34 17.35 13.40 14.51
C GLN A 34 16.91 13.53 13.03
N PHE A 35 17.83 13.86 12.13
CA PHE A 35 17.57 13.94 10.69
C PHE A 35 17.09 12.58 10.15
N PHE A 36 17.72 11.49 10.59
CA PHE A 36 17.35 10.14 10.21
C PHE A 36 16.07 9.66 10.90
N ALA A 37 15.83 10.08 12.14
CA ALA A 37 14.60 9.75 12.87
C ALA A 37 13.34 10.31 12.18
N GLU A 38 13.45 11.46 11.53
CA GLU A 38 12.36 12.12 10.81
C GLU A 38 12.26 11.70 9.33
N ALA A 39 13.15 10.83 8.85
CA ALA A 39 13.22 10.44 7.45
C ALA A 39 11.96 9.71 6.97
N VAL A 40 11.43 10.15 5.83
CA VAL A 40 10.29 9.53 5.14
C VAL A 40 10.77 8.91 3.83
N GLU A 41 10.49 7.62 3.62
CA GLU A 41 10.77 6.98 2.33
C GLU A 41 9.83 7.55 1.27
N HIS A 42 10.37 8.08 0.16
CA HIS A 42 9.59 8.48 -1.00
C HIS A 42 9.80 7.50 -2.16
N ARG A 43 8.71 7.06 -2.79
CA ARG A 43 8.75 6.33 -4.07
C ARG A 43 7.97 7.10 -5.12
N ALA A 44 8.60 7.37 -6.26
CA ALA A 44 8.02 8.19 -7.34
C ALA A 44 7.46 9.54 -6.83
N GLY A 45 8.19 10.19 -5.92
CA GLY A 45 7.83 11.49 -5.33
C GLY A 45 6.73 11.44 -4.25
N LYS A 46 6.19 10.26 -3.91
CA LYS A 46 5.13 10.12 -2.89
C LYS A 46 5.68 9.45 -1.62
N PRO A 47 5.32 9.94 -0.42
CA PRO A 47 5.72 9.29 0.82
C PRO A 47 5.08 7.89 0.89
N VAL A 48 5.91 6.88 1.15
CA VAL A 48 5.47 5.49 1.32
C VAL A 48 4.77 5.40 2.67
N LYS A 49 3.46 5.12 2.65
CA LYS A 49 2.72 4.82 3.87
C LYS A 49 3.23 3.49 4.43
N ARG A 50 3.81 3.52 5.62
CA ARG A 50 4.23 2.31 6.35
C ARG A 50 3.00 1.45 6.65
N GLY A 51 2.98 0.19 6.22
CA GLY A 51 1.88 -0.76 6.50
C GLY A 51 1.72 -1.86 5.45
N ARG A 52 0.89 -2.87 5.76
CA ARG A 52 0.46 -3.89 4.80
C ARG A 52 -0.28 -3.19 3.65
N PRO A 53 -0.02 -3.55 2.37
CA PRO A 53 -0.78 -3.03 1.25
C PRO A 53 -2.29 -3.18 1.50
N PRO A 54 -3.09 -2.15 1.24
CA PRO A 54 -4.54 -2.24 1.41
C PRO A 54 -5.09 -3.37 0.51
N SER A 55 -5.93 -4.23 1.08
CA SER A 55 -6.63 -5.27 0.32
C SER A 55 -7.56 -4.61 -0.70
N ALA A 56 -7.60 -5.12 -1.93
CA ALA A 56 -8.53 -4.63 -2.96
C ALA A 56 -10.00 -4.86 -2.59
N SER A 57 -10.28 -5.89 -1.78
CA SER A 57 -11.61 -6.21 -1.26
C SER A 57 -11.51 -6.54 0.24
N PRO A 58 -11.53 -5.53 1.13
CA PRO A 58 -11.53 -5.77 2.57
C PRO A 58 -12.87 -6.36 3.02
N LYS A 59 -12.85 -7.16 4.10
CA LYS A 59 -14.08 -7.57 4.78
C LYS A 59 -14.73 -6.34 5.40
N GLU A 60 -16.01 -6.14 5.16
CA GLU A 60 -16.78 -5.03 5.73
C GLU A 60 -17.27 -5.41 7.14
N LEU A 61 -17.03 -4.53 8.12
CA LEU A 61 -17.55 -4.71 9.47
C LEU A 61 -19.02 -4.28 9.49
N VAL A 62 -19.93 -5.25 9.48
CA VAL A 62 -21.39 -5.00 9.53
C VAL A 62 -22.00 -5.51 10.83
N HIS A 63 -22.93 -4.72 11.39
CA HIS A 63 -23.69 -5.07 12.59
C HIS A 63 -25.02 -5.73 12.20
N ILE A 64 -25.01 -7.04 11.93
CA ILE A 64 -26.21 -7.82 11.62
C ILE A 64 -26.69 -8.64 12.83
N ARG A 65 -28.00 -8.85 12.94
CA ARG A 65 -28.59 -9.75 13.94
C ARG A 65 -28.75 -11.15 13.35
N LEU A 66 -28.21 -12.14 14.04
CA LEU A 66 -28.33 -13.56 13.69
C LEU A 66 -29.20 -14.28 14.72
N SER A 67 -29.88 -15.35 14.31
CA SER A 67 -30.69 -16.15 15.23
C SER A 67 -29.80 -16.81 16.29
N ARG A 68 -30.35 -16.99 17.49
CA ARG A 68 -29.61 -17.57 18.61
C ARG A 68 -29.11 -18.99 18.31
N GLN A 69 -29.97 -19.82 17.73
CA GLN A 69 -29.65 -21.19 17.36
C GLN A 69 -28.46 -21.28 16.40
N VAL A 70 -28.38 -20.38 15.41
CA VAL A 70 -27.26 -20.35 14.45
C VAL A 70 -25.96 -19.99 15.18
N VAL A 71 -25.98 -18.93 15.99
CA VAL A 71 -24.79 -18.50 16.74
C VAL A 71 -24.29 -19.60 17.68
N ASP A 72 -25.20 -20.26 18.40
CA ASP A 72 -24.87 -21.32 19.34
C ASP A 72 -24.26 -22.54 18.62
N ALA A 73 -24.82 -22.94 17.47
CA ALA A 73 -24.30 -24.03 16.65
C ALA A 73 -22.85 -23.77 16.18
N PHE A 74 -22.57 -22.56 15.68
CA PHE A 74 -21.22 -22.23 15.22
C PHE A 74 -20.22 -22.09 16.37
N ARG A 75 -20.64 -21.52 17.52
CA ARG A 75 -19.82 -21.39 18.73
C ARG A 75 -19.45 -22.73 19.35
N ALA A 76 -20.35 -23.72 19.30
CA ALA A 76 -20.07 -25.07 19.79
C ALA A 76 -18.86 -25.72 19.10
N GLY A 77 -18.57 -25.33 17.85
CA GLY A 77 -17.37 -25.77 17.12
C GLY A 77 -16.05 -25.11 17.56
N GLY A 78 -16.06 -24.29 18.62
CA GLY A 78 -14.85 -23.68 19.20
C GLY A 78 -14.33 -22.46 18.45
N PRO A 79 -13.05 -22.07 18.68
CA PRO A 79 -12.43 -20.90 18.06
C PRO A 79 -12.58 -20.87 16.54
N GLY A 80 -12.62 -19.66 15.97
CA GLY A 80 -12.81 -19.47 14.52
C GLY A 80 -14.25 -19.59 14.02
N TRP A 81 -15.24 -19.69 14.92
CA TRP A 81 -16.65 -19.78 14.55
C TRP A 81 -17.16 -18.62 13.68
N GLN A 82 -16.61 -17.41 13.87
CA GLN A 82 -16.91 -16.23 13.05
C GLN A 82 -16.40 -16.36 11.60
N THR A 83 -15.24 -17.00 11.41
CA THR A 83 -14.74 -17.29 10.06
C THR A 83 -15.64 -18.33 9.39
N ARG A 84 -15.98 -19.42 10.09
CA ARG A 84 -16.85 -20.48 9.55
C ARG A 84 -18.23 -19.98 9.14
N ILE A 85 -18.83 -19.08 9.92
CA ILE A 85 -20.13 -18.50 9.55
C ILE A 85 -20.01 -17.57 8.34
N ASN A 86 -18.94 -16.78 8.24
CA ASN A 86 -18.66 -15.98 7.04
C ASN A 86 -18.52 -16.86 5.79
N ASP A 87 -17.74 -17.93 5.86
CA ASP A 87 -17.52 -18.82 4.73
C ASP A 87 -18.81 -19.52 4.28
N THR A 88 -19.71 -19.81 5.22
CA THR A 88 -21.04 -20.36 4.93
C THR A 88 -21.90 -19.34 4.18
N LEU A 89 -21.88 -18.06 4.58
CA LEU A 89 -22.59 -17.00 3.88
C LEU A 89 -22.03 -16.77 2.47
N GLU A 90 -20.71 -16.79 2.31
CA GLU A 90 -20.07 -16.69 0.99
C GLU A 90 -20.46 -17.84 0.07
N ALA A 91 -20.49 -19.07 0.59
CA ALA A 91 -20.93 -20.24 -0.16
C ALA A 91 -22.41 -20.14 -0.59
N ALA A 92 -23.28 -19.63 0.29
CA ALA A 92 -24.69 -19.41 -0.04
C ALA A 92 -24.85 -18.38 -1.16
N VAL A 93 -24.15 -17.24 -1.06
CA VAL A 93 -24.18 -16.19 -2.12
C VAL A 93 -23.65 -16.72 -3.45
N ARG A 94 -22.62 -17.58 -3.43
CA ARG A 94 -22.10 -18.20 -4.66
C ARG A 94 -23.15 -19.09 -5.33
N ARG A 95 -23.84 -19.94 -4.55
CA ARG A 95 -24.91 -20.82 -5.06
C ARG A 95 -26.07 -20.04 -5.65
N GLU A 96 -26.49 -18.95 -5.02
CA GLU A 96 -27.53 -18.05 -5.54
C GLU A 96 -27.12 -17.46 -6.91
N LYS A 97 -25.87 -17.03 -7.06
CA LYS A 97 -25.36 -16.51 -8.33
C LYS A 97 -25.33 -17.57 -9.43
N GLU A 98 -24.95 -18.80 -9.09
CA GLU A 98 -24.92 -19.92 -10.03
C GLU A 98 -26.34 -20.34 -10.46
N GLY A 99 -27.31 -20.36 -9.54
CA GLY A 99 -28.72 -20.66 -9.83
C GLY A 99 -29.45 -19.56 -10.60
N ALA A 100 -29.14 -18.28 -10.32
CA ALA A 100 -29.68 -17.15 -11.08
C ALA A 100 -29.17 -17.11 -12.53
N GLY A 101 -27.96 -17.63 -12.79
CA GLY A 101 -27.40 -17.78 -14.13
C GLY A 101 -28.04 -18.89 -14.97
N SER A 102 -28.71 -19.87 -14.35
CA SER A 102 -29.46 -20.93 -15.07
C SER A 102 -30.95 -20.62 -15.22
N SER A 103 -31.42 -19.48 -14.72
CA SER A 103 -32.80 -19.03 -14.79
C SER A 103 -32.89 -17.68 -15.49
N SER A 104 -32.37 -17.59 -16.71
CA SER A 104 -32.71 -16.51 -17.64
C SER A 104 -32.91 -17.13 -19.04
N PRO A 105 -34.05 -16.90 -19.72
CA PRO A 105 -34.28 -17.34 -21.09
C PRO A 105 -33.41 -16.60 -22.11
#